data_AF-A0A7C2Q1W4-F1
#
_entry.id   AF-A0A7C2Q1W4-F1
#
_cell.length_a   1.000
_cell.length_b   1.000
_cell.length_c   1.000
_cell.angle_alpha   90.00
_cell.angle_beta   90.00
_cell.angle_gamma   90.00
#
_symmetry.space_group_name_H-M   'P 1'
#
loop_
_entity.id
_entity.type
_entity.pdbx_description
1 polymer ?
#
loop_
_entity_poly.entity_id
_entity_poly.type
_entity_poly.pdbx_seq_one_letter_code
_entity_poly.pdbx_strand_id
1 'polypeptide(L)'
;MPDEIRAVRQRAPTAEEEALHRWFEEQAKDPPRPLEEGARQIIGLVSALYSVIFGILALADTPLPAYLTWLPVRVLGAVVVLSYMVALLAALLVVVPGAYRYAAASQTQREQAFRRLMQRKLIGLRVALAAFGTGSVAFAGLFLIVLWG
;
A
#
# COMPACT_ATOMS: atom_id res chain seq x y z
N MET A 1 -49.57 -28.37 6.92
CA MET A 1 -48.84 -28.24 5.65
C MET A 1 -47.37 -28.08 5.99
N PRO A 2 -46.50 -29.06 5.69
CA PRO A 2 -45.06 -28.87 5.82
C PRO A 2 -44.56 -28.07 4.62
N ASP A 3 -43.80 -27.00 4.89
CA ASP A 3 -43.12 -26.22 3.87
C ASP A 3 -42.11 -27.10 3.13
N GLU A 4 -42.43 -27.47 1.89
CA GLU A 4 -41.49 -28.09 0.96
C GLU A 4 -40.34 -27.10 0.72
N ILE A 5 -39.19 -27.39 1.32
CA ILE A 5 -37.92 -26.76 0.98
C ILE A 5 -37.68 -27.06 -0.51
N ARG A 6 -38.06 -26.11 -1.36
CA ARG A 6 -37.88 -26.16 -2.80
C ARG A 6 -36.40 -26.38 -3.05
N ALA A 7 -36.01 -27.60 -3.43
CA ALA A 7 -34.66 -27.91 -3.84
C ALA A 7 -34.30 -26.96 -4.99
N VAL A 8 -33.50 -25.94 -4.68
CA VAL A 8 -32.90 -25.06 -5.68
C VAL A 8 -32.11 -26.00 -6.58
N ARG A 9 -32.60 -26.27 -7.80
CA ARG A 9 -31.84 -27.05 -8.79
C ARG A 9 -30.51 -26.32 -8.95
N GLN A 10 -29.46 -26.89 -8.38
CA GLN A 10 -28.10 -26.44 -8.64
C GLN A 10 -27.87 -26.68 -10.13
N ARG A 11 -28.00 -25.62 -10.92
CA ARG A 11 -27.47 -25.58 -12.28
C ARG A 11 -26.00 -25.96 -12.17
N ALA A 12 -25.51 -26.81 -13.07
CA ALA A 12 -24.08 -27.07 -13.18
C ALA A 12 -23.36 -25.70 -13.30
N PRO A 13 -22.38 -25.41 -12.43
CA PRO A 13 -21.66 -24.14 -12.47
C PRO A 13 -21.12 -23.89 -13.87
N THR A 14 -21.28 -22.67 -14.35
CA THR A 14 -20.62 -22.25 -15.58
C THR A 14 -19.11 -22.16 -15.35
N ALA A 15 -18.31 -22.26 -16.43
CA ALA A 15 -16.85 -22.17 -16.32
C ALA A 15 -16.38 -20.86 -15.65
N GLU A 16 -17.11 -19.76 -15.85
CA GLU A 16 -16.84 -18.47 -15.18
C GLU A 16 -17.14 -18.52 -13.67
N GLU A 17 -18.25 -19.16 -13.27
CA GLU A 17 -18.59 -19.33 -11.84
C GLU A 17 -17.57 -20.21 -11.12
N GLU A 18 -17.07 -21.27 -11.77
CA GLU A 18 -15.99 -22.09 -11.20
C GLU A 18 -14.68 -21.31 -11.08
N ALA A 19 -14.31 -20.52 -12.09
CA ALA A 19 -13.11 -19.69 -12.05
C ALA A 19 -13.19 -18.65 -10.93
N LEU A 20 -14.36 -18.03 -10.76
CA LEU A 20 -14.62 -17.09 -9.66
C LEU A 20 -14.53 -17.78 -8.30
N HIS A 21 -15.08 -18.98 -8.16
CA HIS A 21 -15.02 -19.74 -6.90
C HIS A 21 -13.57 -20.10 -6.54
N ARG A 22 -12.80 -20.62 -7.50
CA ARG A 22 -11.37 -20.92 -7.31
C ARG A 22 -10.57 -19.67 -6.92
N TRP A 23 -10.86 -18.53 -7.54
CA TRP A 23 -10.22 -17.26 -7.18
C TRP A 23 -10.49 -16.87 -5.72
N PHE A 24 -11.74 -16.99 -5.24
CA PHE A 24 -12.05 -16.73 -3.83
C PHE A 24 -11.38 -17.73 -2.87
N GLU A 25 -11.30 -19.01 -3.23
CA GLU A 25 -10.60 -20.02 -2.43
C GLU A 25 -9.10 -19.72 -2.32
N GLU A 26 -8.47 -19.23 -3.40
CA GLU A 26 -7.08 -18.80 -3.38
C GLU A 26 -6.86 -17.58 -2.48
N GLN A 27 -7.74 -16.58 -2.56
CA GLN A 27 -7.69 -15.42 -1.66
C GLN A 27 -7.90 -15.82 -0.19
N ALA A 28 -8.74 -16.82 0.08
CA ALA A 28 -8.98 -17.31 1.43
C ALA A 28 -7.78 -18.05 2.05
N LYS A 29 -6.89 -18.63 1.22
CA LYS A 29 -5.70 -19.37 1.69
C LYS A 29 -4.61 -18.45 2.23
N ASP A 30 -4.44 -17.27 1.64
CA ASP A 30 -3.44 -16.29 2.07
C ASP A 30 -3.96 -14.84 2.01
N PRO A 31 -4.93 -14.47 2.87
CA PRO A 31 -5.54 -13.14 2.83
C PRO A 31 -4.59 -11.95 3.02
N PRO A 32 -3.46 -12.05 3.78
CA PRO A 32 -2.52 -10.94 3.91
C PRO A 32 -1.72 -10.63 2.65
N ARG A 33 -1.52 -11.62 1.76
CA ARG A 33 -0.56 -11.54 0.66
C ARG A 33 -0.81 -10.37 -0.31
N PRO A 34 -2.04 -10.10 -0.79
CA PRO A 34 -2.28 -8.94 -1.65
C PRO A 34 -1.90 -7.60 -1.00
N LEU A 35 -2.08 -7.47 0.32
CA LEU A 35 -1.71 -6.25 1.05
C LEU A 35 -0.19 -6.10 1.12
N GLU A 36 0.53 -7.20 1.34
CA GLU A 36 1.99 -7.21 1.39
C GLU A 36 2.61 -6.96 0.02
N GLU A 37 2.04 -7.52 -1.05
CA GLU A 37 2.45 -7.26 -2.43
C GLU A 37 2.27 -5.78 -2.79
N GLY A 38 1.11 -5.19 -2.47
CA GLY A 38 0.88 -3.76 -2.66
C GLY A 38 1.84 -2.88 -1.86
N ALA A 39 2.13 -3.24 -0.61
CA ALA A 39 3.11 -2.52 0.21
C ALA A 39 4.54 -2.64 -0.37
N ARG A 40 4.95 -3.82 -0.83
CA ARG A 40 6.25 -4.03 -1.49
C ARG A 40 6.38 -3.18 -2.76
N GLN A 41 5.30 -3.05 -3.53
CA GLN A 41 5.28 -2.18 -4.71
C GLN A 41 5.50 -0.72 -4.34
N ILE A 42 4.83 -0.21 -3.31
CA ILE A 42 5.03 1.17 -2.80
C ILE A 42 6.48 1.36 -2.36
N ILE A 43 7.05 0.41 -1.60
CA ILE A 43 8.45 0.46 -1.16
C ILE A 43 9.38 0.55 -2.37
N GLY A 44 9.17 -0.29 -3.40
CA GLY A 44 9.96 -0.29 -4.62
C GLY A 44 9.91 1.05 -5.35
N LEU A 45 8.71 1.59 -5.58
CA LEU A 45 8.51 2.87 -6.26
C LEU A 45 9.13 4.04 -5.50
N VAL A 46 8.86 4.15 -4.20
CA VAL A 46 9.42 5.24 -3.37
C VAL A 46 10.94 5.15 -3.29
N SER A 47 11.50 3.94 -3.15
CA SER A 47 12.96 3.76 -3.12
C SER A 47 13.61 4.16 -4.44
N ALA A 48 13.00 3.79 -5.58
CA ALA A 48 13.47 4.20 -6.89
C ALA A 48 13.45 5.74 -7.04
N LEU A 49 12.37 6.39 -6.62
CA LEU A 49 12.27 7.85 -6.63
C LEU A 49 13.34 8.51 -5.76
N TYR A 50 13.57 8.00 -4.55
CA TYR A 50 14.64 8.52 -3.70
C TYR A 50 16.02 8.32 -4.29
N SER A 51 16.30 7.18 -4.92
CA SER A 51 17.56 6.96 -5.62
C SER A 51 17.78 7.99 -6.73
N VAL A 52 16.73 8.35 -7.48
CA VAL A 52 16.81 9.42 -8.50
C VAL A 52 17.07 10.77 -7.84
N ILE A 53 16.31 11.13 -6.79
CA ILE A 53 16.47 12.41 -6.09
C ILE A 53 17.88 12.55 -5.50
N PHE A 54 18.33 11.54 -4.75
CA PHE A 54 19.68 11.54 -4.16
C PHE A 54 20.77 11.46 -5.22
N GLY A 55 20.55 10.74 -6.33
CA GLY A 55 21.47 10.71 -7.46
C GLY A 55 21.64 12.09 -8.09
N ILE A 56 20.54 12.83 -8.33
CA ILE A 56 20.59 14.21 -8.82
C ILE A 56 21.31 15.11 -7.81
N LEU A 57 20.99 15.01 -6.53
CA LEU A 57 21.63 15.82 -5.48
C LEU A 57 23.13 15.52 -5.34
N ALA A 58 23.54 14.26 -5.50
CA ALA A 58 24.94 13.86 -5.44
C ALA A 58 25.76 14.37 -6.65
N LEU A 59 25.09 14.57 -7.80
CA LEU A 59 25.69 15.11 -9.03
C LEU A 59 25.53 16.63 -9.17
N ALA A 60 24.79 17.28 -8.28
CA ALA A 60 24.56 18.71 -8.34
C ALA A 60 25.83 19.47 -7.91
N ASP A 61 26.39 20.27 -8.82
CA ASP A 61 27.52 21.14 -8.53
C ASP A 61 27.13 22.24 -7.52
N THR A 62 28.07 22.60 -6.64
CA THR A 62 27.95 23.82 -5.83
C THR A 62 28.43 25.04 -6.63
N PRO A 63 27.66 26.15 -6.69
CA PRO A 63 26.41 26.41 -5.96
C PRO A 63 25.18 25.76 -6.59
N LEU A 64 24.24 25.34 -5.74
CA LEU A 64 22.97 24.76 -6.19
C LEU A 64 22.22 25.73 -7.12
N PRO A 65 21.52 25.23 -8.15
CA PRO A 65 20.73 26.05 -9.07
C PRO A 65 19.79 27.03 -8.35
N ALA A 66 19.67 28.25 -8.87
CA ALA A 66 18.93 29.34 -8.25
C ALA A 66 17.46 28.99 -7.94
N TYR A 67 16.80 28.16 -8.77
CA TYR A 67 15.43 27.72 -8.53
C TYR A 67 15.26 26.89 -7.24
N LEU A 68 16.29 26.20 -6.76
CA LEU A 68 16.24 25.44 -5.50
C LEU A 68 16.23 26.38 -4.27
N THR A 69 16.59 27.65 -4.44
CA THR A 69 16.53 28.65 -3.36
C THR A 69 15.13 29.23 -3.19
N TRP A 70 14.24 29.03 -4.16
CA TRP A 70 12.89 29.59 -4.14
C TRP A 70 12.02 28.94 -3.08
N LEU A 71 11.36 29.77 -2.27
CA LEU A 71 10.55 29.32 -1.14
C LEU A 71 9.48 28.28 -1.53
N PRO A 72 8.72 28.44 -2.63
CA PRO A 72 7.73 27.45 -3.04
C PRO A 72 8.34 26.08 -3.37
N VAL A 73 9.49 26.06 -4.06
CA VAL A 73 10.20 24.84 -4.43
C VAL A 73 10.71 24.12 -3.19
N ARG A 74 11.24 24.85 -2.20
CA ARG A 74 11.71 24.27 -0.92
C ARG A 74 10.56 23.66 -0.12
N VAL A 75 9.44 24.36 0.00
CA VAL A 75 8.27 23.87 0.73
C VAL A 75 7.67 22.64 0.06
N LEU A 76 7.45 22.68 -1.25
CA LEU A 76 6.97 21.53 -2.02
C LEU A 76 7.94 20.36 -1.96
N GLY A 77 9.24 20.60 -2.10
CA GLY A 77 10.27 19.58 -1.98
C GLY A 77 10.25 18.90 -0.61
N ALA A 78 10.11 19.68 0.47
CA ALA A 78 9.97 19.13 1.82
C ALA A 78 8.69 18.29 1.96
N VAL A 79 7.55 18.75 1.42
CA VAL A 79 6.30 17.98 1.42
C VAL A 79 6.45 16.66 0.66
N VAL A 80 7.10 16.65 -0.51
CA VAL A 80 7.37 15.44 -1.30
C VAL A 80 8.20 14.44 -0.49
N VAL A 81 9.33 14.89 0.07
CA VAL A 81 10.20 14.01 0.85
C VAL A 81 9.48 13.47 2.08
N LEU A 82 8.82 14.33 2.87
CA LEU A 82 8.14 13.89 4.08
C LEU A 82 6.98 12.93 3.78
N SER A 83 6.19 13.20 2.74
CA SER A 83 5.08 12.32 2.36
C SER A 83 5.56 10.95 1.87
N TYR A 84 6.61 10.89 1.05
CA TYR A 84 7.21 9.63 0.64
C TYR A 84 7.87 8.88 1.80
N MET A 85 8.48 9.59 2.75
CA MET A 85 9.00 8.96 3.97
C MET A 85 7.87 8.31 4.78
N VAL A 86 6.76 9.03 4.99
CA VAL A 86 5.57 8.50 5.68
C VAL A 86 5.01 7.29 4.92
N ALA A 87 4.94 7.35 3.59
CA ALA A 87 4.47 6.25 2.77
C ALA A 87 5.33 4.98 2.95
N LEU A 88 6.66 5.14 2.98
CA LEU A 88 7.60 4.05 3.14
C LEU A 88 7.51 3.42 4.54
N LEU A 89 7.45 4.24 5.59
CA LEU A 89 7.28 3.77 6.97
C LEU A 89 5.95 3.02 7.14
N ALA A 90 4.86 3.55 6.57
CA ALA A 90 3.56 2.91 6.63
C ALA A 90 3.54 1.58 5.85
N ALA A 91 4.18 1.50 4.68
CA ALA A 91 4.30 0.28 3.90
C ALA A 91 5.16 -0.78 4.62
N LEU A 92 6.25 -0.38 5.29
CA LEU A 92 7.05 -1.28 6.13
C LEU A 92 6.21 -1.92 7.24
N LEU A 93 5.32 -1.15 7.89
CA LEU A 93 4.43 -1.70 8.93
C LEU A 93 3.48 -2.79 8.40
N VAL A 94 3.19 -2.80 7.10
CA VAL A 94 2.39 -3.85 6.45
C VAL A 94 3.21 -5.12 6.24
N VAL A 95 4.48 -5.00 5.84
CA VAL A 95 5.34 -6.15 5.50
C VAL A 95 6.02 -6.77 6.72
N VAL A 96 6.26 -5.99 7.78
CA VAL A 96 6.95 -6.49 8.98
C VAL A 96 6.13 -7.61 9.66
N PRO A 97 6.74 -8.78 9.91
CA PRO A 97 6.07 -9.87 10.63
C PRO A 97 5.80 -9.44 12.08
N GLY A 98 4.54 -9.49 12.50
CA GLY A 98 4.17 -9.23 13.90
C GLY A 98 4.31 -10.49 14.75
N ALA A 99 4.82 -10.36 15.97
CA ALA A 99 4.79 -11.42 16.95
C ALA A 99 3.38 -11.49 17.59
N TYR A 100 2.57 -12.48 17.21
CA TYR A 100 1.25 -12.71 17.82
C TYR A 100 1.31 -13.90 18.75
N ARG A 101 1.05 -13.66 20.05
CA ARG A 101 0.86 -14.73 21.04
C ARG A 101 -0.63 -15.07 21.06
N TYR A 102 -0.99 -16.31 20.70
CA TYR A 102 -2.35 -16.83 20.80
C TYR A 102 -2.32 -18.19 21.53
N ALA A 103 -3.36 -18.50 22.32
CA ALA A 103 -3.49 -19.82 22.91
C ALA A 103 -3.89 -20.81 21.80
N ALA A 104 -3.14 -21.91 21.65
CA ALA A 104 -3.38 -22.89 20.59
C ALA A 104 -4.76 -23.58 20.69
N ALA A 105 -5.42 -23.54 21.86
CA ALA A 105 -6.66 -24.26 22.12
C ALA A 105 -7.95 -23.48 21.82
N SER A 106 -7.91 -22.17 21.51
CA SER A 106 -9.12 -21.37 21.29
C SER A 106 -9.21 -20.83 19.86
N GLN A 107 -10.22 -21.29 19.11
CA GLN A 107 -10.50 -20.82 17.75
C GLN A 107 -10.92 -19.34 17.73
N THR A 108 -11.71 -18.88 18.71
CA THR A 108 -12.12 -17.48 18.83
C THR A 108 -10.94 -16.54 19.04
N GLN A 109 -9.94 -16.94 19.83
CA GLN A 109 -8.74 -16.11 20.04
C GLN A 109 -7.87 -16.04 18.77
N ARG A 110 -7.78 -17.12 18.00
CA ARG A 110 -7.09 -17.12 16.70
C ARG A 110 -7.76 -16.18 15.70
N GLU A 111 -9.09 -16.20 15.62
CA GLU A 111 -9.84 -15.31 14.74
C GLU A 111 -9.66 -13.84 15.13
N GLN A 112 -9.72 -13.52 16.43
CA GLN A 112 -9.48 -12.16 16.90
C GLN A 112 -8.05 -11.68 16.62
N ALA A 113 -7.04 -12.54 16.81
CA ALA A 113 -5.66 -12.22 16.49
C ALA A 113 -5.48 -11.97 14.98
N PHE A 114 -6.10 -12.80 14.13
CA PHE A 114 -6.09 -12.63 12.69
C PHE A 114 -6.76 -11.33 12.23
N ARG A 115 -7.94 -11.01 12.76
CA ARG A 115 -8.64 -9.74 12.45
C ARG A 115 -7.80 -8.52 12.83
N ARG A 116 -7.13 -8.55 13.99
CA ARG A 116 -6.23 -7.46 14.43
C ARG A 116 -5.02 -7.32 13.50
N LEU A 117 -4.41 -8.44 13.10
CA LEU A 117 -3.32 -8.44 12.12
C LEU A 117 -3.76 -7.82 10.79
N MET A 118 -4.93 -8.24 10.30
CA MET A 118 -5.47 -7.76 9.03
C MET A 118 -5.79 -6.26 9.10
N GLN A 119 -6.43 -5.82 10.18
CA GLN A 119 -6.78 -4.41 10.37
C GLN A 119 -5.54 -3.51 10.41
N ARG A 120 -4.48 -3.94 11.11
CA ARG A 120 -3.21 -3.19 11.14
C ARG A 120 -2.59 -3.08 9.74
N LYS A 121 -2.54 -4.18 8.98
CA LYS A 121 -2.02 -4.19 7.60
C LYS A 121 -2.85 -3.30 6.67
N LEU A 122 -4.18 -3.35 6.78
CA LEU A 122 -5.09 -2.50 6.01
C LEU A 122 -4.89 -1.01 6.31
N ILE A 123 -4.81 -0.64 7.59
CA ILE A 123 -4.58 0.76 7.99
C ILE A 123 -3.21 1.23 7.49
N GLY A 124 -2.16 0.42 7.68
CA GLY A 124 -0.82 0.72 7.17
C GLY A 124 -0.82 0.96 5.66
N LEU A 125 -1.46 0.08 4.88
CA LEU A 125 -1.51 0.21 3.43
C LEU A 125 -2.30 1.45 3.00
N ARG A 126 -3.42 1.77 3.66
CA ARG A 126 -4.21 2.98 3.36
C ARG A 126 -3.42 4.26 3.62
N VAL A 127 -2.72 4.32 4.75
CA VAL A 127 -1.84 5.46 5.06
C VAL A 127 -0.71 5.56 4.03
N ALA A 128 -0.11 4.43 3.66
CA ALA A 128 0.94 4.38 2.65
C ALA A 128 0.46 4.92 1.30
N LEU A 129 -0.71 4.46 0.83
CA LEU A 129 -1.32 4.92 -0.42
C LEU A 129 -1.67 6.41 -0.39
N ALA A 130 -2.28 6.89 0.69
CA ALA A 130 -2.63 8.30 0.83
C ALA A 130 -1.37 9.19 0.80
N ALA A 131 -0.35 8.84 1.59
CA ALA A 131 0.89 9.58 1.64
C ALA A 131 1.65 9.53 0.30
N PHE A 132 1.70 8.37 -0.37
CA PHE A 132 2.29 8.23 -1.69
C PHE A 132 1.56 9.09 -2.74
N GLY A 133 0.22 9.08 -2.73
CA GLY A 133 -0.60 9.90 -3.61
C GLY A 133 -0.33 11.39 -3.40
N THR A 134 -0.35 11.87 -2.16
CA THR A 134 -0.04 13.26 -1.81
C THR A 134 1.37 13.66 -2.28
N GLY A 135 2.37 12.81 -2.03
CA GLY A 135 3.74 13.06 -2.47
C GLY A 135 3.87 13.13 -3.99
N SER A 136 3.17 12.26 -4.71
CA SER A 136 3.20 12.24 -6.17
C SER A 136 2.54 13.46 -6.80
N VAL A 137 1.44 13.95 -6.21
CA VAL A 137 0.80 15.21 -6.64
C VAL A 137 1.71 16.41 -6.38
N ALA A 138 2.32 16.49 -5.19
CA ALA A 138 3.27 17.55 -4.87
C ALA A 138 4.52 17.51 -5.77
N PHE A 139 5.01 16.30 -6.09
CA PHE A 139 6.16 16.10 -6.96
C PHE A 139 5.86 16.52 -8.41
N ALA A 140 4.69 16.15 -8.92
CA ALA A 140 4.23 16.62 -10.23
C ALA A 140 4.12 18.16 -10.26
N GLY A 141 3.59 18.77 -9.19
CA GLY A 141 3.53 20.22 -9.05
C GLY A 141 4.92 20.88 -9.05
N LEU A 142 5.89 20.28 -8.35
CA LEU A 142 7.28 20.75 -8.35
C LEU A 142 7.90 20.67 -9.75
N PHE A 143 7.66 19.57 -10.48
CA PHE A 143 8.10 19.43 -11.87
C PHE A 143 7.55 20.53 -12.78
N LEU A 144 6.26 20.84 -12.65
CA LEU A 144 5.63 21.93 -13.43
C LEU A 144 6.27 23.29 -13.11
N ILE A 145 6.53 23.57 -11.84
CA ILE A 145 7.19 24.82 -11.42
C ILE A 145 8.62 24.90 -11.96
N VAL A 146 9.37 23.80 -11.98
CA VAL A 146 10.76 23.83 -12.48
C VAL A 146 10.82 23.93 -14.01
N LEU A 147 9.86 23.33 -14.73
CA LEU A 147 9.84 23.34 -16.20
C LEU A 147 9.29 24.64 -16.80
N TRP A 148 8.36 25.30 -16.12
CA TRP A 148 7.68 26.51 -16.61
C TRP A 148 7.95 27.77 -15.77
N GLY A 149 8.66 27.65 -14.67
CA GLY A 149 9.01 28.75 -13.76
C GLY A 149 10.37 29.37 -14.03
#